data_AF-A0A1G8QKU8-F1
#
_entry.id   AF-A0A1G8QKU8-F1
#
_cell.length_a   1.000
_cell.length_b   1.000
_cell.length_c   1.000
_cell.angle_alpha   90.00
_cell.angle_beta   90.00
_cell.angle_gamma   90.00
#
_symmetry.space_group_name_H-M   'P 1'
#
loop_
_entity.id
_entity.type
_entity.pdbx_description
1 polymer ?
#
loop_
_entity_poly.entity_id
_entity_poly.type
_entity_poly.pdbx_seq_one_letter_code
_entity_poly.pdbx_strand_id
1 'polypeptide(L)' 'MLSKVQEIEEEMKQSKAYLAFLENRLKEIQQNCHHHFEGNSYYEKCIKCHKIEVLYY' A
#
# COMPACT_ATOMS: atom_id res chain seq x y z
N MET A 1 2.73 -6.91 -34.45
CA MET A 1 3.62 -5.97 -33.75
C MET A 1 2.70 -5.03 -32.99
N LEU A 2 2.76 -5.03 -31.65
CA LEU A 2 1.95 -4.10 -30.86
C LEU A 2 2.46 -2.68 -31.09
N SER A 3 1.57 -1.69 -31.00
CA SER A 3 2.01 -0.30 -31.02
C SER A 3 2.72 0.03 -29.70
N LYS A 4 3.62 1.02 -29.71
CA LYS A 4 4.24 1.52 -28.48
C LYS A 4 3.21 1.93 -27.40
N VAL A 5 2.04 2.37 -27.83
CA VAL A 5 0.92 2.69 -26.91
C VAL A 5 0.43 1.42 -26.22
N GLN A 6 0.20 0.34 -26.98
CA GLN A 6 -0.26 -0.94 -26.43
C GLN A 6 0.77 -1.59 -25.50
N GLU A 7 2.06 -1.44 -25.78
CA GLU A 7 3.14 -1.91 -24.90
C GLU A 7 3.10 -1.17 -23.55
N ILE A 8 2.99 0.15 -23.58
CA ILE A 8 2.88 0.98 -22.36
C ILE A 8 1.60 0.62 -21.57
N GLU A 9 0.47 0.43 -22.24
CA GLU A 9 -0.79 0.05 -21.58
C GLU A 9 -0.69 -1.30 -20.89
N GLU A 10 -0.02 -2.29 -21.50
CA GLU A 10 0.18 -3.60 -20.89
C GLU A 10 1.17 -3.53 -19.71
N GLU A 11 2.26 -2.75 -19.82
CA GLU A 11 3.16 -2.49 -18.70
C GLU A 11 2.44 -1.81 -17.52
N MET A 12 1.57 -0.83 -17.80
CA MET A 12 0.76 -0.19 -16.78
C MET A 12 -0.19 -1.19 -16.12
N LYS A 13 -0.82 -2.07 -16.89
CA LYS A 13 -1.73 -3.09 -16.37
C LYS A 13 -0.99 -4.09 -15.47
N GLN A 14 0.17 -4.57 -15.88
CA GLN A 14 1.00 -5.48 -15.08
C GLN A 14 1.50 -4.80 -13.81
N SER A 15 1.95 -3.55 -13.91
CA SER A 15 2.40 -2.76 -12.75
C SER A 15 1.27 -2.54 -11.75
N LYS A 16 0.05 -2.25 -12.21
CA LYS A 16 -1.14 -2.13 -11.33
C LYS A 16 -1.47 -3.46 -10.65
N ALA A 17 -1.42 -4.58 -11.37
CA ALA A 17 -1.68 -5.90 -10.79
C ALA A 17 -0.64 -6.25 -9.72
N TYR A 18 0.64 -5.96 -9.99
CA TYR A 18 1.71 -6.18 -9.03
C TYR A 18 1.57 -5.26 -7.80
N LEU A 19 1.22 -3.99 -8.01
CA LEU A 19 0.95 -3.06 -6.91
C LEU A 19 -0.18 -3.57 -6.01
N ALA A 20 -1.30 -4.01 -6.60
CA ALA A 20 -2.43 -4.57 -5.84
C ALA A 20 -2.04 -5.82 -5.04
N PHE A 21 -1.18 -6.68 -5.59
CA PHE A 21 -0.63 -7.83 -4.87
C PHE A 21 0.21 -7.40 -3.66
N LEU A 22 1.10 -6.41 -3.84
CA LEU A 22 1.92 -5.88 -2.75
C LEU A 22 1.09 -5.20 -1.65
N GLU A 23 0.07 -4.44 -2.04
CA GLU A 23 -0.86 -3.81 -1.11
C GLU A 23 -1.63 -4.85 -0.27
N ASN A 24 -2.07 -5.95 -0.89
CA ASN A 24 -2.72 -7.04 -0.15
C ASN A 24 -1.77 -7.72 0.83
N ARG A 25 -0.53 -8.01 0.43
CA ARG A 25 0.49 -8.55 1.35
C ARG A 25 0.79 -7.60 2.50
N LEU A 26 0.87 -6.31 2.22
CA LEU A 26 1.06 -5.29 3.26
C LEU A 26 -0.11 -5.28 4.24
N LYS A 27 -1.36 -5.37 3.75
CA LYS A 27 -2.56 -5.48 4.59
C LYS A 27 -2.52 -6.71 5.48
N GLU A 28 -2.12 -7.87 4.95
CA GLU A 28 -1.98 -9.11 5.75
C GLU A 28 -0.94 -8.95 6.86
N ILE A 29 0.21 -8.32 6.57
CA ILE A 29 1.24 -8.03 7.57
C ILE A 29 0.69 -7.07 8.64
N GLN A 30 -0.02 -6.03 8.22
CA GLN A 30 -0.61 -5.04 9.12
C GLN A 30 -1.70 -5.66 10.01
N GLN A 31 -2.56 -6.53 9.48
CA GLN A 31 -3.60 -7.24 10.25
C GLN A 31 -3.02 -8.14 11.35
N ASN A 32 -1.88 -8.78 11.07
CA ASN A 32 -1.20 -9.65 12.02
C ASN A 32 -0.20 -8.89 12.92
N CYS A 33 -0.13 -7.56 12.79
CA CYS A 33 0.78 -6.75 13.58
C CYS A 33 0.17 -6.43 14.95
N HIS A 34 0.90 -6.74 16.02
CA HIS A 34 0.64 -6.16 17.33
C HIS A 34 1.09 -4.70 17.31
N HIS A 35 0.19 -3.83 16.83
CA HIS A 35 0.48 -2.44 16.56
C HIS A 35 0.99 -1.72 17.81
N HIS A 36 2.12 -1.05 17.65
CA HIS A 36 2.58 -0.02 18.56
C HIS A 36 2.60 1.25 17.74
N PHE A 37 1.62 2.13 18.01
CA PHE A 37 1.44 3.38 17.30
C PHE A 37 2.24 4.49 17.98
N GLU A 38 2.89 5.32 17.17
CA GLU A 38 3.58 6.53 17.60
C GLU A 38 3.18 7.65 16.64
N GLY A 39 2.88 8.83 17.18
CA GLY A 39 2.46 9.96 16.38
C GLY A 39 1.99 11.13 17.23
N ASN A 40 1.26 12.03 16.59
CA ASN A 40 0.74 13.23 17.22
C ASN A 40 -0.78 13.31 17.02
N SER A 41 -1.39 14.42 17.45
CA SER A 41 -2.84 14.62 17.37
C SER A 41 -3.43 14.56 15.95
N TYR A 42 -2.60 14.55 14.89
CA TYR A 42 -3.05 14.53 13.50
C TYR A 42 -3.07 13.12 12.90
N TYR A 43 -2.07 12.30 13.24
CA TYR A 43 -1.99 10.92 12.80
C TYR A 43 -1.08 10.12 13.72
N GLU A 44 -1.36 8.83 13.79
CA GLU A 44 -0.50 7.86 14.44
C GLU A 44 -0.01 6.83 13.43
N LYS A 45 1.26 6.44 13.54
CA LYS A 45 1.88 5.47 12.65
C LYS A 45 2.45 4.32 13.45
N CYS A 46 2.16 3.10 13.04
CA CYS A 46 2.76 1.94 13.68
C CYS A 46 4.26 1.91 13.38
N ILE A 47 5.09 1.88 14.42
CA ILE A 47 6.56 1.84 14.27
C ILE A 47 7.07 0.54 13.63
N LYS A 48 6.25 -0.52 13.64
CA LYS A 48 6.60 -1.85 13.13
C LYS A 48 6.19 -2.05 11.67
N CYS A 49 4.89 -1.85 11.38
CA CYS A 49 4.30 -2.13 10.06
C CYS A 49 3.93 -0.87 9.28
N HIS A 50 4.22 0.30 9.83
CA HIS A 50 3.98 1.60 9.19
C HIS A 50 2.53 1.88 8.81
N LYS A 51 1.56 1.13 9.36
CA LYS A 51 0.13 1.43 9.25
C LYS A 51 -0.12 2.83 9.83
N ILE A 52 -0.81 3.69 9.07
CA ILE A 52 -1.19 5.02 9.52
C ILE A 52 -2.67 4.98 9.91
N GLU A 53 -2.99 5.45 11.10
CA GLU A 53 -4.34 5.76 11.53
C GLU A 53 -4.48 7.28 11.63
N VAL A 54 -5.37 7.84 10.81
CA VAL A 54 -5.69 9.27 10.84
C VAL A 54 -6.78 9.47 11.88
N LEU A 55 -6.54 10.36 12.85
CA LEU A 55 -7.40 10.51 14.04
C LEU A 55 -8.55 11.52 13.86
N TYR A 56 -8.74 12.11 12.67
CA TYR A 56 -9.79 13.12 12.45
C TYR A 56 -11.12 12.52 12.00
N TYR A 57 -12.17 12.81 12.80
CA TYR A 57 -13.59 12.72 12.46
C TYR A 57 -14.19 14.12 12.37
#